data_AF-A0A963PHZ2-F1
#
_entry.id   AF-A0A963PHZ2-F1
#
_cell.length_a   1.000
_cell.length_b   1.000
_cell.length_c   1.000
_cell.angle_alpha   90.00
_cell.angle_beta   90.00
_cell.angle_gamma   90.00
#
_symmetry.space_group_name_H-M   'P 1'
#
loop_
_entity.id
_entity.type
_entity.pdbx_description
1 polymer ?
#
loop_
_entity_poly.entity_id
_entity_poly.type
_entity_poly.pdbx_seq_one_letter_code
_entity_poly.pdbx_strand_id
1 'polypeptide(L)'
;FVFYFGILADLTPPVALACFAAAPIARASGLSISIQAIKVAAAGFVIPFMAVYTPSLMLQPGGDLAASWGMPAAVGYIVFKCLLAIGLWGAAVIGFGRTALRPYERLLAAVASVTLIAALPATDEIGFALSALVIGWHLKRHRNAHSARTA
;
A
#
# COMPACT_ATOMS: atom_id res chain seq x y z
N PHE A 1 15.35 -8.81 -3.72
CA PHE A 1 14.55 -8.31 -4.85
C PHE A 1 13.97 -9.45 -5.69
N VAL A 2 14.79 -10.26 -6.38
CA VAL A 2 14.31 -11.39 -7.22
C VAL A 2 13.43 -12.37 -6.45
N PHE A 3 13.85 -12.78 -5.24
CA PHE A 3 13.05 -13.68 -4.39
C PHE A 3 11.64 -13.14 -4.06
N TYR A 4 11.51 -11.84 -3.79
CA TYR A 4 10.23 -11.21 -3.47
C TYR A 4 9.27 -11.25 -4.67
N PHE A 5 9.77 -10.89 -5.85
CA PHE A 5 8.97 -10.99 -7.08
C PHE A 5 8.77 -12.43 -7.56
N GLY A 6 9.65 -13.37 -7.21
CA GLY A 6 9.44 -14.79 -7.43
C GLY A 6 8.20 -15.29 -6.69
N ILE A 7 8.06 -14.95 -5.41
CA ILE A 7 6.86 -15.28 -4.62
C ILE A 7 5.61 -14.57 -5.17
N LEU A 8 5.72 -13.28 -5.54
CA LEU A 8 4.59 -12.57 -6.14
C LEU A 8 4.26 -13.04 -7.57
N ALA A 9 5.18 -13.68 -8.29
CA ALA A 9 4.91 -14.22 -9.61
C ALA A 9 3.93 -15.40 -9.55
N ASP A 10 3.96 -16.18 -8.44
CA ASP A 10 3.08 -17.33 -8.21
C ASP A 10 1.59 -16.98 -8.08
N LEU A 11 1.26 -15.69 -7.96
CA LEU A 11 -0.11 -15.17 -7.97
C LEU A 11 -0.49 -14.40 -9.24
N THR A 12 0.46 -14.12 -10.14
CA THR A 12 0.21 -13.40 -11.40
C THR A 12 -0.13 -14.34 -12.57
N PRO A 13 -1.20 -14.09 -13.35
CA PRO A 13 -1.45 -14.77 -14.62
C PRO A 13 -0.31 -14.47 -15.62
N PRO A 14 0.12 -15.44 -16.44
CA PRO A 14 -0.46 -16.77 -16.66
C PRO A 14 0.09 -17.89 -15.76
N VAL A 15 1.10 -17.62 -14.91
CA VAL A 15 1.82 -18.65 -14.14
C VAL A 15 1.02 -19.14 -12.94
N ALA A 16 0.50 -18.21 -12.11
CA ALA A 16 -0.49 -18.38 -11.03
C ALA A 16 -0.67 -19.80 -10.39
N LEU A 17 0.43 -20.52 -10.13
CA LEU A 17 0.44 -21.93 -9.71
C LEU A 17 -0.43 -22.16 -8.47
N ALA A 18 -0.28 -21.29 -7.47
CA ALA A 18 -1.03 -21.38 -6.23
C ALA A 18 -2.54 -21.18 -6.46
N CYS A 19 -2.92 -20.31 -7.39
CA CYS A 19 -4.32 -20.07 -7.72
C CYS A 19 -4.95 -21.26 -8.47
N PHE A 20 -4.19 -21.96 -9.31
CA PHE A 20 -4.66 -23.18 -9.96
C PHE A 20 -4.79 -24.35 -8.98
N ALA A 21 -3.87 -24.48 -8.03
CA ALA A 21 -4.00 -25.45 -6.94
C ALA A 21 -5.21 -25.16 -6.03
N ALA A 22 -5.56 -23.88 -5.81
CA ALA A 22 -6.71 -23.47 -5.02
C ALA A 22 -8.06 -23.60 -5.76
N ALA A 23 -8.07 -23.73 -7.09
CA ALA A 23 -9.28 -23.74 -7.91
C ALA A 23 -10.28 -24.87 -7.55
N PRO A 24 -9.86 -26.14 -7.33
CA PRO A 24 -10.78 -27.21 -6.95
C PRO A 24 -11.43 -26.99 -5.58
N ILE A 25 -10.72 -26.34 -4.66
CA ILE A 25 -11.20 -26.05 -3.30
C ILE A 25 -12.24 -24.92 -3.33
N ALA A 26 -11.97 -23.86 -4.09
CA ALA A 26 -12.83 -22.68 -4.17
C ALA A 26 -14.00 -22.84 -5.17
N ARG A 27 -14.07 -23.95 -5.93
CA ARG A 27 -15.06 -24.19 -7.01
C ARG A 27 -15.15 -23.02 -8.00
N ALA A 28 -14.00 -22.42 -8.33
CA ALA A 28 -13.88 -21.30 -9.26
C ALA A 28 -12.71 -21.51 -10.21
N SER A 29 -12.67 -20.79 -11.33
CA SER A 29 -11.53 -20.88 -12.26
C SER A 29 -10.28 -20.25 -11.64
N GLY A 30 -9.11 -20.86 -11.82
CA GLY A 30 -7.84 -20.32 -11.31
C GLY A 30 -7.52 -18.92 -11.85
N LEU A 31 -8.02 -18.60 -13.05
CA LEU A 31 -7.92 -17.26 -13.62
C LEU A 31 -8.73 -16.21 -12.84
N SER A 32 -9.95 -16.54 -12.40
CA SER A 32 -10.76 -15.64 -11.58
C SER A 32 -10.11 -15.39 -10.22
N ILE A 33 -9.58 -16.47 -9.61
CA ILE A 33 -8.87 -16.40 -8.32
C ILE A 33 -7.62 -15.54 -8.43
N SER A 34 -6.80 -15.73 -9.47
CA SER A 34 -5.56 -14.96 -9.67
C SER A 34 -5.82 -13.47 -9.95
N ILE A 35 -6.89 -13.12 -10.66
CA ILE A 35 -7.29 -11.72 -10.84
C ILE A 35 -7.61 -11.05 -9.49
N GLN A 36 -8.31 -11.77 -8.59
CA GLN A 36 -8.59 -11.24 -7.25
C GLN A 36 -7.33 -11.20 -6.39
N ALA A 37 -6.47 -12.23 -6.48
CA ALA A 37 -5.20 -12.28 -5.78
C ALA A 37 -4.30 -11.10 -6.17
N ILE A 38 -4.19 -10.76 -7.46
CA ILE A 38 -3.44 -9.57 -7.90
C ILE A 38 -4.00 -8.30 -7.29
N LYS A 39 -5.33 -8.10 -7.26
CA LYS A 39 -5.90 -6.87 -6.70
C LYS A 39 -5.50 -6.67 -5.25
N VAL A 40 -5.44 -7.75 -4.48
CA VAL A 40 -4.97 -7.71 -3.09
C VAL A 40 -3.45 -7.54 -3.03
N ALA A 41 -2.71 -8.28 -3.86
CA ALA A 41 -1.26 -8.27 -3.91
C ALA A 41 -0.66 -6.96 -4.44
N ALA A 42 -1.43 -6.17 -5.19
CA ALA A 42 -1.00 -4.90 -5.80
C ALA A 42 -0.33 -3.95 -4.79
N ALA A 43 -0.73 -3.99 -3.52
CA ALA A 43 -0.09 -3.20 -2.46
C ALA A 43 1.29 -3.70 -2.05
N GLY A 44 1.57 -4.99 -2.20
CA GLY A 44 2.90 -5.57 -1.96
C GLY A 44 3.91 -5.24 -3.06
N PHE A 45 3.49 -5.02 -4.32
CA PHE A 45 4.40 -4.75 -5.44
C PHE A 45 5.31 -3.53 -5.24
N VAL A 46 4.88 -2.59 -4.40
CA VAL A 46 5.57 -1.34 -4.09
C VAL A 46 6.75 -1.54 -3.12
N ILE A 47 6.67 -2.52 -2.22
CA ILE A 47 7.58 -2.68 -1.07
C ILE A 47 9.06 -2.82 -1.51
N PRO A 48 9.40 -3.63 -2.55
CA PRO A 48 10.78 -3.77 -2.99
C PRO A 48 11.39 -2.47 -3.49
N PHE A 49 10.59 -1.60 -4.12
CA PHE A 49 11.07 -0.30 -4.60
C PHE A 49 11.41 0.62 -3.43
N MET A 50 10.54 0.67 -2.41
CA MET A 50 10.81 1.46 -1.20
C MET A 50 12.06 0.96 -0.46
N ALA A 51 12.28 -0.36 -0.42
CA ALA A 51 13.46 -0.96 0.20
C ALA A 51 14.77 -0.61 -0.53
N VAL A 52 14.73 -0.47 -1.86
CA VAL A 52 15.89 -0.06 -2.66
C VAL A 52 16.21 1.43 -2.45
N TYR A 53 15.20 2.30 -2.43
CA TYR A 53 15.42 3.73 -2.25
C TYR A 53 15.84 4.11 -0.83
N THR A 54 15.47 3.32 0.17
CA THR A 54 15.80 3.64 1.56
C THR A 54 16.38 2.42 2.30
N PRO A 55 17.73 2.29 2.36
CA PRO A 55 18.42 1.14 2.96
C PRO A 55 18.05 0.90 4.43
N SER A 56 17.64 1.95 5.15
CA SER A 56 17.22 1.85 6.54
C SER A 56 15.97 0.99 6.73
N LEU A 57 15.12 0.78 5.71
CA LEU A 57 14.02 -0.19 5.79
C LEU A 57 14.52 -1.63 5.95
N MET A 58 15.70 -1.93 5.39
CA MET A 58 16.35 -3.23 5.49
C MET A 58 17.31 -3.34 6.68
N LEU A 59 17.28 -2.36 7.60
CA LEU A 59 18.23 -2.23 8.70
C LEU A 59 19.69 -2.15 8.24
N GLN A 60 19.93 -1.67 7.02
CA GLN A 60 21.27 -1.51 6.47
C GLN A 60 21.82 -0.11 6.78
N PRO A 61 23.12 -0.01 7.12
CA PRO A 61 23.80 1.28 7.24
C PRO A 61 23.96 1.93 5.84
N GLY A 62 24.00 3.26 5.80
CA GLY A 62 24.29 4.01 4.55
C GLY A 62 23.13 4.83 3.98
N GLY A 63 22.13 5.19 4.78
CA GLY A 63 21.11 6.18 4.38
C GLY A 63 21.40 7.56 4.97
N ASP A 64 21.17 8.62 4.19
CA ASP A 64 21.29 10.02 4.65
C ASP A 64 20.48 10.27 5.93
N LEU A 65 19.30 9.64 6.04
CA LEU A 65 18.42 9.69 7.21
C LEU A 65 19.02 9.01 8.46
N ALA A 66 19.76 7.91 8.28
CA ALA A 66 20.41 7.20 9.39
C ALA A 66 21.65 7.98 9.89
N ALA A 67 22.32 8.71 9.00
CA ALA A 67 23.42 9.59 9.35
C ALA A 67 22.96 10.85 10.10
N SER A 68 21.78 11.40 9.77
CA SER A 68 21.27 12.62 10.39
C SER A 68 20.57 12.39 11.73
N TRP A 69 19.69 11.40 11.83
CA TRP A 69 18.76 11.25 12.98
C TRP A 69 19.04 10.00 13.82
N GLY A 70 20.04 9.20 13.44
CA GLY A 70 20.34 7.92 14.06
C GLY A 70 19.44 6.78 13.55
N MET A 71 19.97 5.56 13.61
CA MET A 71 19.34 4.37 13.04
C MET A 71 17.91 4.10 13.55
N PRO A 72 17.60 4.17 14.87
CA PRO A 72 16.26 3.83 15.35
C PRO A 72 15.17 4.80 14.86
N ALA A 73 15.49 6.10 14.79
CA ALA A 73 14.55 7.13 14.34
C ALA A 73 14.29 7.02 12.83
N ALA A 74 15.34 6.79 12.03
CA ALA A 74 15.20 6.57 10.59
C ALA A 74 14.30 5.37 10.28
N VAL A 75 14.52 4.24 10.98
CA VAL A 75 13.69 3.04 10.82
C VAL A 75 12.23 3.33 11.17
N GLY A 76 11.98 3.97 12.31
CA GLY A 76 10.61 4.31 12.74
C GLY A 76 9.88 5.18 11.71
N TYR A 77 10.55 6.20 11.18
CA TYR A 77 10.00 7.08 10.16
C TYR A 77 9.64 6.33 8.87
N ILE A 78 10.55 5.47 8.37
CA ILE A 78 10.34 4.77 7.11
C ILE A 78 9.29 3.67 7.26
N VAL A 79 9.28 2.94 8.37
CA VAL A 79 8.23 1.95 8.65
C VAL A 79 6.85 2.61 8.69
N PHE A 80 6.72 3.75 9.37
CA PHE A 80 5.49 4.52 9.39
C PHE A 80 5.07 4.97 7.98
N LYS A 81 6.01 5.54 7.22
CA LYS A 81 5.81 5.97 5.84
C LYS A 81 5.36 4.81 4.93
N CYS A 82 6.02 3.66 5.02
CA CYS A 82 5.67 2.45 4.27
C CYS A 82 4.28 1.95 4.62
N LEU A 83 3.94 1.83 5.91
CA LEU A 83 2.61 1.37 6.34
C LEU A 83 1.50 2.27 5.79
N LEU A 84 1.73 3.58 5.84
CA LEU A 84 0.78 4.55 5.36
C LEU A 84 0.64 4.52 3.83
N ALA A 85 1.75 4.44 3.09
CA ALA A 85 1.74 4.34 1.63
C ALA A 85 1.04 3.06 1.14
N ILE A 86 1.40 1.90 1.71
CA ILE A 86 0.81 0.60 1.37
C ILE A 86 -0.67 0.56 1.73
N GLY A 87 -1.04 1.12 2.89
CA GLY A 87 -2.43 1.20 3.33
C GLY A 87 -3.31 2.04 2.40
N LEU A 88 -2.83 3.22 1.99
CA LEU A 88 -3.53 4.08 1.04
C LEU A 88 -3.62 3.47 -0.36
N TRP A 89 -2.53 2.86 -0.84
CA TRP A 89 -2.53 2.18 -2.13
C TRP A 89 -3.47 0.96 -2.14
N GLY A 90 -3.45 0.15 -1.08
CA GLY A 90 -4.38 -0.98 -0.92
C GLY A 90 -5.84 -0.52 -0.90
N ALA A 91 -6.15 0.53 -0.13
CA ALA A 91 -7.48 1.13 -0.10
C ALA A 91 -7.89 1.69 -1.48
N ALA A 92 -6.95 2.26 -2.22
CA ALA A 92 -7.19 2.76 -3.58
C ALA A 92 -7.42 1.63 -4.59
N VAL A 93 -6.70 0.50 -4.51
CA VAL A 93 -6.90 -0.63 -5.43
C VAL A 93 -8.21 -1.36 -5.14
N ILE A 94 -8.49 -1.63 -3.87
CA ILE A 94 -9.70 -2.33 -3.42
C ILE A 94 -10.94 -1.43 -3.54
N GLY A 95 -10.77 -0.11 -3.43
CA GLY A 95 -11.87 0.86 -3.40
C GLY A 95 -12.64 0.88 -2.08
N PHE A 96 -12.10 0.25 -1.05
CA PHE A 96 -12.74 0.11 0.26
C PHE A 96 -11.72 0.32 1.38
N GLY A 97 -12.10 1.15 2.35
CA GLY A 97 -11.37 1.35 3.60
C GLY A 97 -12.29 1.06 4.78
N ARG A 98 -12.59 2.07 5.61
CA ARG A 98 -13.68 1.97 6.61
C ARG A 98 -15.09 2.09 6.01
N THR A 99 -15.22 2.80 4.90
CA THR A 99 -16.42 2.88 4.05
C THR A 99 -15.99 2.77 2.59
N ALA A 100 -16.94 2.55 1.68
CA ALA A 100 -16.67 2.55 0.25
C ALA A 100 -16.12 3.91 -0.21
N LEU A 101 -14.94 3.91 -0.82
CA LEU A 101 -14.31 5.13 -1.33
C LEU A 101 -15.04 5.56 -2.60
N ARG A 102 -15.33 6.85 -2.70
CA ARG A 102 -15.78 7.42 -3.98
C ARG A 102 -14.61 7.46 -4.98
N PRO A 103 -14.87 7.47 -6.29
CA PRO A 103 -13.81 7.47 -7.30
C PRO A 103 -12.80 8.62 -7.15
N TYR A 104 -13.23 9.80 -6.66
CA TYR A 104 -12.31 10.90 -6.36
C TYR A 104 -11.44 10.63 -5.12
N GLU A 105 -11.99 10.06 -4.04
CA GLU A 105 -11.22 9.67 -2.84
C GLU A 105 -10.19 8.59 -3.19
N ARG A 106 -10.59 7.66 -4.08
CA ARG A 106 -9.73 6.61 -4.61
C ARG A 106 -8.56 7.19 -5.41
N LEU A 107 -8.82 8.16 -6.29
CA LEU A 107 -7.76 8.82 -7.06
C LEU A 107 -6.82 9.61 -6.15
N LEU A 108 -7.36 10.36 -5.17
CA LEU A 108 -6.55 11.10 -4.20
C LEU A 108 -5.69 10.17 -3.34
N ALA A 109 -6.23 9.03 -2.88
CA ALA A 109 -5.47 8.03 -2.15
C ALA A 109 -4.36 7.41 -3.00
N ALA A 110 -4.63 7.14 -4.28
CA ALA A 110 -3.62 6.66 -5.23
C ALA A 110 -2.50 7.69 -5.40
N VAL A 111 -2.82 8.97 -5.64
CA VAL A 111 -1.82 10.04 -5.77
C VAL A 111 -1.00 10.18 -4.49
N ALA A 112 -1.65 10.22 -3.32
CA ALA A 112 -0.97 10.33 -2.03
C ALA A 112 0.02 9.19 -1.79
N SER A 113 -0.39 7.95 -2.08
CA SER A 113 0.49 6.79 -1.95
C SER A 113 1.67 6.83 -2.93
N VAL A 114 1.44 7.17 -4.20
CA VAL A 114 2.52 7.29 -5.20
C VAL A 114 3.52 8.38 -4.80
N THR A 115 3.06 9.52 -4.30
CA THR A 115 3.95 10.60 -3.83
C THR A 115 4.81 10.18 -2.64
N LEU A 116 4.32 9.28 -1.79
CA LEU A 116 5.10 8.74 -0.67
C LEU A 116 6.07 7.63 -1.11
N ILE A 117 5.77 6.93 -2.19
CA ILE A 117 6.64 5.89 -2.75
C ILE A 117 7.80 6.51 -3.52
N ALA A 118 7.54 7.61 -4.23
CA ALA A 118 8.57 8.43 -4.87
C ALA A 118 9.45 9.04 -3.77
N ALA A 119 10.61 8.44 -3.51
CA ALA A 119 11.54 8.84 -2.47
C ALA A 119 12.32 10.12 -2.84
N LEU A 120 11.61 11.22 -3.05
CA LEU A 120 12.20 12.55 -3.23
C LEU A 120 11.97 13.37 -1.94
N PRO A 121 12.99 14.06 -1.40
CA PRO A 121 12.86 14.84 -0.16
C PRO A 121 11.73 15.87 -0.19
N ALA A 122 11.44 16.46 -1.36
CA ALA A 122 10.37 17.44 -1.55
C ALA A 122 8.96 16.82 -1.70
N THR A 123 8.85 15.53 -2.04
CA THR A 123 7.54 14.87 -2.22
C THR A 123 7.00 14.26 -0.93
N ASP A 124 7.85 14.06 0.08
CA ASP A 124 7.44 13.49 1.36
C ASP A 124 6.45 14.39 2.10
N GLU A 125 6.72 15.69 2.20
CA GLU A 125 5.84 16.65 2.88
C GLU A 125 4.46 16.73 2.21
N ILE A 126 4.44 16.76 0.87
CA ILE A 126 3.23 16.76 0.06
C ILE A 126 2.48 15.43 0.25
N GLY A 127 3.20 14.32 0.24
CA GLY A 127 2.64 12.98 0.46
C GLY A 127 1.99 12.84 1.82
N PHE A 128 2.62 13.33 2.89
CA PHE A 128 2.04 13.32 4.24
C PHE A 128 0.83 14.25 4.34
N ALA A 129 0.90 15.46 3.78
CA ALA A 129 -0.22 16.40 3.76
C ALA A 129 -1.44 15.81 3.04
N LEU A 130 -1.25 15.26 1.84
CA LEU A 130 -2.31 14.61 1.07
C LEU A 130 -2.88 13.39 1.81
N SER A 131 -2.02 12.61 2.45
CA SER A 131 -2.45 11.45 3.23
C SER A 131 -3.29 11.85 4.44
N ALA A 132 -2.89 12.88 5.18
CA ALA A 132 -3.65 13.42 6.30
C ALA A 132 -5.01 13.97 5.82
N LEU A 133 -5.06 14.64 4.67
CA LEU A 133 -6.31 15.13 4.07
C LEU A 133 -7.24 13.97 3.67
N VAL A 134 -6.73 12.95 2.99
CA VAL A 134 -7.51 11.77 2.58
C VAL A 134 -8.04 11.02 3.79
N ILE A 135 -7.19 10.75 4.78
CA ILE A 135 -7.59 10.05 6.00
C ILE A 135 -8.59 10.89 6.80
N GLY A 136 -8.32 12.18 7.01
CA GLY A 136 -9.19 13.09 7.76
C GLY A 136 -10.58 13.23 7.12
N TRP A 137 -10.63 13.39 5.79
CA TRP A 137 -11.91 13.43 5.06
C TRP A 137 -12.64 12.09 5.20
N HIS A 138 -11.95 10.97 5.01
CA HIS A 138 -12.56 9.64 5.11
C HIS A 138 -13.15 9.37 6.51
N LEU A 139 -12.44 9.77 7.56
CA LEU A 139 -12.91 9.63 8.95
C LEU A 139 -14.09 10.53 9.27
N LYS A 140 -14.07 11.79 8.81
CA LYS A 140 -15.19 12.73 9.01
C LYS A 140 -16.45 12.21 8.32
N ARG A 141 -16.32 11.68 7.11
CA ARG A 141 -17.44 11.08 6.38
C ARG A 141 -17.97 9.81 7.05
N HIS A 142 -17.08 8.97 7.57
CA HIS A 142 -17.49 7.78 8.33
C HIS A 142 -18.29 8.16 9.58
N ARG A 143 -17.85 9.19 10.33
CA ARG A 143 -18.58 9.70 11.50
C ARG A 143 -19.96 10.24 11.13
N ASN A 144 -20.05 11.04 10.07
CA ASN A 144 -21.33 11.60 9.62
C ASN A 144 -22.33 10.53 9.15
N ALA A 145 -21.84 9.45 8.51
CA ALA A 145 -22.67 8.33 8.08
C ALA A 145 -23.17 7.46 9.26
N HIS A 146 -22.41 7.39 10.36
CA HIS A 146 -22.84 6.70 11.58
C HIS A 146 -23.86 7.52 12.38
N SER A 147 -23.65 8.83 12.54
CA SER A 147 -24.59 9.70 13.26
C SER A 147 -25.97 9.80 12.59
N ALA A 148 -26.05 9.67 11.27
CA ALA A 148 -27.31 9.68 10.52
C ALA A 148 -28.12 8.36 10.62
N ARG A 149 -27.53 7.28 11.16
CA ARG A 149 -28.22 6.00 11.40
C ARG A 149 -28.74 5.84 12.84
N THR A 150 -28.30 6.71 13.74
CA THR A 150 -28.67 6.68 15.17
C THR A 150 -29.69 7.75 15.56
N ALA A 151 -30.12 8.58 14.61
CA ALA A 151 -31.19 9.58 14.74
C ALA A 151 -32.40 9.13 13.93
#